data_AF-A0AAN8XHV4-F1
#
_entry.id   AF-A0AAN8XHV4-F1
#
_cell.length_a   1.000
_cell.length_b   1.000
_cell.length_c   1.000
_cell.angle_alpha   90.00
_cell.angle_beta   90.00
_cell.angle_gamma   90.00
#
_symmetry.space_group_name_H-M   'P 1'
#
loop_
_entity.id
_entity.type
_entity.pdbx_description
1 polymer ?
#
loop_
_entity_poly.entity_id
_entity_poly.type
_entity_poly.pdbx_seq_one_letter_code
_entity_poly.pdbx_strand_id
1 'polypeptide(L)'
;MDLLSMDKFIILEDDLVLAPDFYSYMQQTSVLLDRDPSVYGVSAYSHFSYNHTARDPSRLMRVHSLPAYGWMVKRSFLEEILPMWLPPFVVRKIASIALI
;
A
#
# COMPACT_ATOMS: atom_id res chain seq x y z
N MET A 1 -3.13 20.11 -14.26
CA MET A 1 -2.87 18.66 -14.38
C MET A 1 -4.13 17.98 -13.86
N ASP A 2 -4.84 17.23 -14.69
CA ASP A 2 -6.10 16.61 -14.29
C ASP A 2 -5.82 15.33 -13.50
N LEU A 3 -6.14 15.32 -12.21
CA LEU A 3 -6.00 14.17 -11.31
C LEU A 3 -6.75 12.92 -11.82
N LEU A 4 -7.77 13.13 -12.66
CA LEU A 4 -8.54 12.05 -13.27
C LEU A 4 -7.76 11.30 -14.36
N SER A 5 -6.66 11.86 -14.88
CA SER A 5 -5.85 11.25 -15.95
C SER A 5 -4.73 10.32 -15.47
N MET A 6 -4.40 10.32 -14.18
CA MET A 6 -3.30 9.52 -13.62
C MET A 6 -3.75 8.06 -13.41
N ASP A 7 -2.89 7.09 -13.76
CA ASP A 7 -3.18 5.66 -13.58
C ASP A 7 -2.58 5.09 -12.28
N LYS A 8 -1.53 5.71 -11.75
CA LYS A 8 -0.82 5.23 -10.55
C LYS A 8 -0.67 6.34 -9.53
N PHE A 9 -0.76 5.97 -8.27
CA PHE A 9 -0.74 6.88 -7.13
C PHE A 9 0.27 6.39 -6.10
N ILE A 10 1.08 7.31 -5.60
CA ILE A 10 1.92 7.08 -4.42
C ILE A 10 1.21 7.72 -3.24
N ILE A 11 0.94 6.93 -2.21
CA ILE A 11 0.25 7.33 -0.98
C ILE A 11 1.29 7.42 0.12
N LEU A 12 1.41 8.61 0.72
CA LEU A 12 2.34 8.92 1.80
C LEU A 12 1.58 9.48 2.99
N GLU A 13 1.92 8.99 4.17
CA GLU A 13 1.55 9.63 5.44
C GLU A 13 2.50 10.80 5.71
N ASP A 14 2.05 11.76 6.52
CA ASP A 14 2.78 13.00 6.80
C ASP A 14 3.97 12.83 7.76
N ASP A 15 4.03 11.70 8.48
CA ASP A 15 5.08 11.37 9.45
C ASP A 15 6.21 10.50 8.88
N LEU A 16 6.24 10.26 7.57
CA LEU A 16 7.24 9.43 6.92
C LEU A 16 8.51 10.20 6.55
N VAL A 17 9.66 9.62 6.89
CA VAL A 17 10.97 10.06 6.38
C VAL A 17 11.34 9.21 5.17
N LEU A 18 11.37 9.83 3.99
CA LEU A 18 11.67 9.13 2.74
C LEU A 18 13.16 8.87 2.58
N ALA A 19 13.50 7.67 2.08
CA ALA A 19 14.86 7.34 1.69
C ALA A 19 15.29 8.17 0.45
N PRO A 20 16.60 8.46 0.27
CA PRO A 20 17.09 9.23 -0.88
C PRO A 20 16.74 8.64 -2.25
N ASP A 21 16.57 7.32 -2.32
CA ASP A 21 16.28 6.55 -3.53
C ASP A 21 14.78 6.21 -3.68
N PHE A 22 13.91 6.68 -2.79
CA PHE A 22 12.48 6.34 -2.76
C PHE A 22 11.79 6.47 -4.12
N TYR A 23 12.00 7.60 -4.81
CA TYR A 23 11.39 7.83 -6.12
C TYR A 23 11.96 6.90 -7.19
N SER A 24 13.27 6.62 -7.16
CA SER A 24 13.91 5.70 -8.09
C SER A 24 13.38 4.28 -7.90
N TYR A 25 13.23 3.84 -6.65
CA TYR A 25 12.62 2.57 -6.29
C TYR A 25 11.19 2.45 -6.86
N MET A 26 10.34 3.45 -6.63
CA MET A 26 8.95 3.45 -7.15
C MET A 26 8.92 3.46 -8.67
N GLN A 27 9.79 4.24 -9.32
CA GLN A 27 9.85 4.29 -10.78
C GLN A 27 10.23 2.93 -11.38
N GLN A 28 11.28 2.29 -10.86
CA GLN A 28 11.77 1.00 -11.34
C GLN A 28 10.75 -0.12 -11.14
N THR A 29 10.03 -0.10 -10.02
CA THR A 29 9.03 -1.13 -9.67
C THR A 29 7.65 -0.86 -10.27
N SER A 30 7.39 0.34 -10.79
CA SER A 30 6.08 0.73 -11.34
C SER A 30 5.56 -0.17 -12.46
N VAL A 31 6.46 -0.79 -13.22
CA VAL A 31 6.12 -1.70 -14.32
C VAL A 31 5.48 -3.00 -13.81
N LEU A 32 5.73 -3.38 -12.54
CA LEU A 32 5.15 -4.58 -11.95
C LEU A 32 3.62 -4.47 -11.86
N LEU A 33 3.10 -3.28 -11.58
CA LEU A 33 1.67 -2.99 -11.53
C LEU A 33 0.97 -3.09 -12.90
N ASP A 34 1.73 -3.02 -14.00
CA ASP A 34 1.19 -3.18 -15.34
C ASP A 34 1.30 -4.62 -15.85
N ARG A 35 2.40 -5.30 -15.50
CA ARG A 35 2.75 -6.61 -16.04
C ARG A 35 2.15 -7.77 -15.26
N ASP A 36 1.96 -7.61 -13.95
CA ASP A 36 1.44 -8.67 -13.09
C ASP A 36 0.13 -8.23 -12.40
N PRO A 37 -1.04 -8.67 -12.90
CA PRO A 37 -2.33 -8.30 -12.32
C PRO A 37 -2.54 -8.86 -10.91
N SER A 38 -1.70 -9.80 -10.45
CA SER A 38 -1.78 -10.33 -9.10
C SER A 38 -1.06 -9.48 -8.05
N VAL A 39 -0.35 -8.42 -8.47
CA VAL A 39 0.31 -7.46 -7.57
C VAL A 39 -0.63 -6.27 -7.33
N TYR A 40 -1.10 -6.11 -6.09
CA TYR A 40 -1.97 -4.99 -5.73
C TYR A 40 -1.25 -3.66 -5.56
N GLY A 41 0.00 -3.68 -5.10
CA GLY A 41 0.75 -2.49 -4.81
C GLY A 41 2.22 -2.78 -4.56
N VAL A 42 3.02 -1.72 -4.60
CA VAL A 42 4.42 -1.75 -4.20
C VAL A 42 4.57 -0.93 -2.92
N SER A 43 5.18 -1.51 -1.89
CA SER A 43 5.41 -0.85 -0.59
C SER A 43 6.89 -0.49 -0.45
N ALA A 44 7.19 0.66 0.16
CA ALA A 44 8.54 1.03 0.60
C ALA A 44 8.89 0.46 1.98
N TYR A 45 7.91 -0.14 2.68
CA TYR A 45 8.07 -0.67 4.02
C TYR A 45 8.06 -2.19 4.07
N SER A 46 8.92 -2.75 4.94
CA SER A 46 9.02 -4.18 5.21
C SER A 46 9.06 -4.45 6.71
N HIS A 47 8.07 -5.20 7.21
CA HIS A 47 7.88 -5.49 8.64
C HIS A 47 9.07 -6.21 9.32
N PHE A 48 9.91 -6.90 8.55
CA PHE A 48 10.99 -7.74 9.08
C PHE A 48 12.40 -7.26 8.67
N SER A 49 12.54 -5.98 8.32
CA SER A 49 13.80 -5.41 7.80
C SER A 49 14.56 -4.56 8.81
N TYR A 50 14.67 -5.03 10.06
CA TYR A 50 15.56 -4.40 11.04
C TYR A 50 17.02 -4.55 10.62
N ASN A 51 17.90 -3.70 11.16
CA ASN A 51 19.32 -3.61 10.79
C ASN A 51 20.09 -4.94 10.87
N HIS A 52 19.65 -5.89 11.72
CA HIS A 52 20.32 -7.19 11.87
C HIS A 52 19.76 -8.27 10.93
N THR A 53 18.59 -8.05 10.31
CA THR A 53 17.91 -9.01 9.42
C THR A 53 17.97 -8.61 7.94
N ALA A 54 17.97 -7.33 7.63
CA ALA A 54 18.10 -6.82 6.26
C ALA A 54 19.57 -6.51 5.93
N ARG A 55 20.05 -7.05 4.80
CA ARG A 55 21.45 -6.86 4.35
C ARG A 55 21.60 -6.47 2.88
N ASP A 56 20.60 -6.75 2.06
CA ASP A 56 20.63 -6.49 0.63
C ASP A 56 19.57 -5.44 0.26
N PRO A 57 19.97 -4.20 -0.08
CA PRO A 57 19.05 -3.14 -0.44
C PRO A 57 18.43 -3.33 -1.84
N SER A 58 18.94 -4.25 -2.66
CA SER A 58 18.44 -4.50 -4.02
C SER A 58 17.36 -5.59 -4.08
N ARG A 59 17.17 -6.34 -2.99
CA ARG A 59 16.27 -7.49 -2.96
C ARG A 59 14.82 -7.07 -2.71
N LEU A 60 13.93 -7.47 -3.62
CA LEU A 60 12.49 -7.33 -3.46
C LEU A 60 11.86 -8.61 -2.91
N MET A 61 10.79 -8.44 -2.14
CA MET A 61 10.01 -9.54 -1.58
C MET A 61 8.55 -9.37 -1.96
N ARG A 62 7.90 -10.49 -2.29
CA ARG A 62 6.44 -10.54 -2.44
C ARG A 62 5.82 -11.04 -1.15
N VAL A 63 4.83 -10.32 -0.65
CA VAL A 63 4.13 -10.65 0.61
C VAL A 63 2.62 -10.68 0.37
N HIS A 64 1.92 -11.46 1.20
CA HIS A 64 0.46 -11.48 1.21
C HIS A 64 -0.06 -10.66 2.39
N SER A 65 0.15 -9.35 2.30
CA SER A 65 -0.34 -8.36 3.26
C SER A 65 -0.76 -7.11 2.51
N LEU A 66 -1.58 -6.28 3.15
CA LEU A 66 -1.84 -4.94 2.62
C LEU A 66 -0.56 -4.09 2.72
N PRO A 67 -0.31 -3.22 1.73
CA PRO A 67 0.81 -2.27 1.78
C PRO A 67 0.62 -1.24 2.90
N ALA A 68 1.73 -0.73 3.43
CA ALA A 68 1.76 0.24 4.53
C ALA A 68 2.95 1.20 4.36
N TYR A 69 2.92 2.36 5.04
CA TYR A 69 4.04 3.30 5.17
C TYR A 69 4.77 3.61 3.85
N GLY A 70 4.08 4.32 2.96
CA GLY A 70 4.61 4.75 1.67
C GLY A 70 4.47 3.68 0.60
N TRP A 71 3.43 3.79 -0.22
CA TRP A 71 3.05 2.72 -1.14
C TRP A 71 2.45 3.25 -2.44
N MET A 72 2.69 2.50 -3.52
CA MET A 72 2.22 2.82 -4.86
C MET A 72 1.16 1.80 -5.31
N VAL A 73 0.05 2.30 -5.84
CA VAL A 73 -1.06 1.50 -6.36
C VAL A 73 -1.56 2.01 -7.70
N LYS A 74 -2.31 1.15 -8.38
CA LYS A 74 -3.05 1.49 -9.59
C LYS A 74 -4.43 2.07 -9.26
N ARG A 75 -4.98 2.89 -10.16
CA ARG A 75 -6.34 3.43 -10.10
C ARG A 75 -7.39 2.34 -9.84
N SER A 76 -7.28 1.21 -10.52
CA SER A 76 -8.24 0.09 -10.38
C SER A 76 -8.36 -0.41 -8.95
N PHE A 77 -7.26 -0.41 -8.19
CA PHE A 77 -7.28 -0.77 -6.77
C PHE A 77 -8.07 0.24 -5.94
N LEU A 78 -7.90 1.55 -6.20
CA LEU A 78 -8.68 2.58 -5.51
C LEU A 78 -10.17 2.50 -5.85
N GLU A 79 -10.49 2.26 -7.12
CA GLU A 79 -11.88 2.08 -7.58
C GLU A 79 -12.57 0.87 -6.95
N GLU A 80 -11.80 -0.18 -6.63
CA GLU A 80 -12.29 -1.34 -5.90
C GLU A 80 -12.49 -1.04 -4.40
N ILE A 81 -11.52 -0.40 -3.75
CA ILE A 81 -11.49 -0.22 -2.29
C ILE A 81 -12.37 0.94 -1.81
N LEU A 82 -12.43 2.06 -2.53
CA LEU A 82 -13.17 3.25 -2.09
C LEU A 82 -14.66 3.00 -1.81
N PRO A 83 -15.40 2.22 -2.64
CA PRO A 83 -16.80 1.88 -2.34
C PRO A 83 -16.98 1.02 -1.09
N MET A 84 -15.95 0.26 -0.68
CA MET A 84 -15.95 -0.57 0.53
C MET A 84 -15.44 0.17 1.77
N TRP A 85 -14.99 1.41 1.61
CA TRP A 85 -14.45 2.18 2.71
C TRP A 85 -15.53 2.39 3.79
N LEU A 86 -15.15 2.17 5.05
CA LEU A 86 -16.10 2.27 6.15
C LEU A 86 -16.68 3.69 6.21
N PRO A 87 -18.01 3.82 6.39
CA PRO A 87 -18.61 5.13 6.57
C PRO A 87 -18.04 5.81 7.82
N PRO A 88 -18.04 7.15 7.88
CA PRO A 88 -17.45 7.92 8.97
C PRO A 88 -18.01 7.59 10.37
N PHE A 89 -19.16 6.92 10.44
CA PHE A 89 -19.79 6.46 11.68
C PHE A 89 -19.90 4.94 11.69
N VAL A 90 -18.89 4.26 12.24
CA VAL A 90 -19.04 2.86 12.66
C VAL A 90 -19.97 2.85 13.86
N VAL A 91 -21.28 2.68 13.62
CA VAL A 91 -22.21 2.32 14.69
C VAL A 91 -21.77 0.96 15.20
N ARG A 92 -21.09 0.91 16.35
CA ARG A 92 -20.84 -0.33 17.07
C ARG A 92 -22.19 -0.95 17.44
N LYS A 93 -22.74 -1.80 16.57
CA LYS A 93 -23.67 -2.84 17.03
C LYS A 93 -22.82 -3.81 17.84
N ILE A 94 -22.66 -3.53 19.13
CA ILE A 94 -22.33 -4.57 20.09
C ILE A 94 -23.52 -5.52 20.02
N ALA A 95 -23.38 -6.60 19.25
CA ALA A 95 -24.34 -7.70 19.30
C ALA A 95 -24.29 -8.21 20.74
N SER A 96 -25.36 -7.98 21.51
CA SER A 96 -25.53 -8.67 22.78
C SER A 96 -25.55 -10.17 22.45
N ILE A 97 -24.48 -10.87 22.80
CA ILE A 97 -24.56 -12.30 23.01
C ILE A 97 -25.52 -12.47 24.19
N ALA A 98 -26.76 -12.81 23.89
CA ALA A 98 -27.64 -13.41 24.86
C ALA A 98 -26.98 -14.74 25.24
N LEU A 99 -26.48 -14.82 26.48
CA LEU A 99 -26.15 -16.10 27.09
C LEU A 99 -27.41 -16.97 27.07
N ILE A 100 -27.27 -18.16 26.51
CA ILE A 100 -28.08 -19.33 26.86
C ILE A 100 -27.47 -19.89 28.14
#